data_AF-A0A937BIP3-F1
#
_entry.id   AF-A0A937BIP3-F1
#
_cell.length_a   1.000
_cell.length_b   1.000
_cell.length_c   1.000
_cell.angle_alpha   90.00
_cell.angle_beta   90.00
_cell.angle_gamma   90.00
#
_symmetry.space_group_name_H-M   'P 1'
#
loop_
_entity.id
_entity.type
_entity.pdbx_description
1 polymer ?
#
loop_
_entity_poly.entity_id
_entity_poly.type
_entity_poly.pdbx_seq_one_letter_code
_entity_poly.pdbx_strand_id
1 'polypeptide(L)'
;MRYRIALLVAAISLSVIAVYAQPSDAQVLKDISWPGVVKKELRPGTIKKVWSDAGSQYYWDRACVVWRNAGIPEYPNALIEIGGSARYSYVTNTYQDFLTTYNTYTGIPAPSSDEVMDMLKGNLHGVLGDYKFNNIVGQLHYLRFPPDGGAIWESPTHMTVPVETAYERKEGPTWTVVYSDRLLVHFYRDAINAPWKEHLVSEEKESIRGARKDYAEWELKKMPTLGSVAAEQQAQAAASALPSMDVPEFASDREAMQHTVDILRTADEAKIRAYLMKVLSAGWFVEGSTTQLSAQAQGWMDGIVQVCCKNQMNWGEQYCARPAEKEYYNSQFQLWNKVKDKASRFVWERGGTTWKNGQQVGGSWKLNTIEVYIHVNENDIARLRSYEPGYLCKEEAGEGQQAGTTGAPTKGGSTNYLDQGKGLLNKISKP
;
A
#
# COMPACT_ATOMS: atom_id res chain seq x y z
N MET A 1 15.49 -101.02 4.45
CA MET A 1 15.43 -100.06 3.32
C MET A 1 14.18 -99.22 3.53
N ARG A 2 14.24 -98.03 4.14
CA ARG A 2 14.77 -96.74 3.68
C ARG A 2 13.80 -95.99 2.73
N TYR A 3 13.27 -94.87 3.25
CA TYR A 3 12.88 -93.61 2.57
C TYR A 3 11.60 -93.64 1.70
N ARG A 4 10.67 -92.66 1.69
CA ARG A 4 10.49 -91.35 2.33
C ARG A 4 8.99 -91.00 2.19
N ILE A 5 8.23 -91.01 3.28
CA ILE A 5 6.96 -90.28 3.39
C ILE A 5 7.29 -89.03 4.20
N ALA A 6 7.75 -88.00 3.50
CA ALA A 6 8.05 -86.70 4.09
C ALA A 6 7.98 -85.69 2.95
N LEU A 7 6.81 -85.09 2.74
CA LEU A 7 6.56 -83.80 2.06
C LEU A 7 5.10 -83.70 1.65
N LEU A 8 4.18 -83.51 2.61
CA LEU A 8 2.86 -82.91 2.32
C LEU A 8 2.05 -82.53 3.59
N VAL A 9 2.71 -82.27 4.72
CA VAL A 9 2.02 -81.86 5.97
C VAL A 9 2.61 -80.58 6.61
N ALA A 10 3.58 -79.91 5.98
CA ALA A 10 4.21 -78.72 6.57
C ALA A 10 4.36 -77.57 5.55
N ALA A 11 3.24 -77.12 4.98
CA ALA A 11 3.17 -75.82 4.29
C ALA A 11 1.72 -75.34 4.13
N ILE A 12 0.85 -75.59 5.11
CA ILE A 12 -0.20 -74.61 5.41
C ILE A 12 0.46 -73.64 6.38
N SER A 13 1.41 -72.86 5.85
CA SER A 13 1.75 -71.58 6.45
C SER A 13 0.44 -70.83 6.56
N LEU A 14 -0.11 -70.81 7.78
CA LEU A 14 -1.07 -69.82 8.24
C LEU A 14 -0.51 -68.46 7.82
N SER A 15 -0.89 -68.04 6.63
CA SER A 15 -0.88 -66.65 6.26
C SER A 15 -2.05 -66.07 7.04
N VAL A 16 -1.83 -65.85 8.35
CA VAL A 16 -2.66 -64.95 9.12
C VAL A 16 -2.50 -63.63 8.40
N ILE A 17 -3.41 -63.36 7.46
CA ILE A 17 -3.73 -61.99 7.12
C ILE A 17 -4.18 -61.44 8.45
N ALA A 18 -3.26 -60.76 9.16
CA ALA A 18 -3.59 -60.01 10.35
C ALA A 18 -4.58 -58.96 9.87
N VAL A 19 -5.87 -59.30 9.93
CA VAL A 19 -6.96 -58.34 9.83
C VAL A 19 -6.83 -57.54 11.11
N TYR A 20 -5.98 -56.50 11.07
CA TYR A 20 -5.86 -55.56 12.16
C TYR A 20 -7.24 -54.96 12.36
N ALA A 21 -7.87 -55.31 13.49
CA ALA A 21 -9.20 -54.84 13.80
C ALA A 21 -9.16 -53.32 13.89
N GLN A 22 -9.93 -52.65 13.04
CA GLN A 22 -10.16 -51.21 13.14
C GLN A 22 -10.85 -50.89 14.49
N PRO A 23 -10.72 -49.66 15.03
CA PRO A 23 -11.41 -49.30 16.26
C PRO A 23 -12.93 -49.42 16.08
N SER A 24 -13.68 -49.62 17.16
CA SER A 24 -15.13 -49.55 17.08
C SER A 24 -15.60 -48.11 17.28
N ASP A 25 -16.75 -47.73 16.72
CA ASP A 25 -17.34 -46.41 16.96
C ASP A 25 -17.55 -46.15 18.47
N ALA A 26 -17.85 -47.18 19.27
CA ALA A 26 -17.94 -47.08 20.72
C ALA A 26 -16.58 -46.80 21.39
N GLN A 27 -15.50 -47.44 20.91
CA GLN A 27 -14.13 -47.14 21.36
C GLN A 27 -13.75 -45.70 21.00
N VAL A 28 -14.09 -45.24 19.79
CA VAL A 28 -13.83 -43.86 19.36
C VAL A 28 -14.53 -42.86 20.26
N LEU A 29 -15.82 -43.05 20.52
CA LEU A 29 -16.57 -42.19 21.42
C LEU A 29 -16.03 -42.22 22.85
N LYS A 30 -15.44 -43.33 23.30
CA LYS A 30 -14.79 -43.40 24.61
C LYS A 30 -13.52 -42.56 24.63
N ASP A 31 -12.63 -42.72 23.65
CA ASP A 31 -11.30 -42.11 23.66
C ASP A 31 -11.32 -40.59 23.45
N ILE A 32 -12.34 -40.04 22.78
CA ILE A 32 -12.53 -38.59 22.64
C ILE A 32 -13.25 -37.95 23.85
N SER A 33 -13.48 -38.69 24.93
CA SER A 33 -14.13 -38.20 26.16
C SER A 33 -13.15 -37.53 27.12
N TRP A 34 -12.38 -36.57 26.63
CA TRP A 34 -11.40 -35.89 27.49
C TRP A 34 -12.09 -35.08 28.60
N PRO A 35 -11.37 -34.74 29.67
CA PRO A 35 -11.90 -33.84 30.70
C PRO A 35 -12.47 -32.55 30.09
N GLY A 36 -13.68 -32.17 30.50
CA GLY A 36 -14.36 -30.96 30.04
C GLY A 36 -15.17 -31.10 28.75
N VAL A 37 -15.20 -32.28 28.10
CA VAL A 37 -16.10 -32.55 26.98
C VAL A 37 -17.54 -32.62 27.46
N VAL A 38 -18.40 -31.79 26.87
CA VAL A 38 -19.84 -31.70 27.20
C VAL A 38 -20.73 -32.42 26.19
N LYS A 39 -20.24 -32.57 24.95
CA LYS A 39 -20.93 -33.28 23.87
C LYS A 39 -19.91 -33.86 22.91
N LYS A 40 -20.25 -34.98 22.26
CA LYS A 40 -19.41 -35.63 21.25
C LYS A 40 -20.27 -36.44 20.30
N GLU A 41 -19.93 -36.42 19.02
CA GLU A 41 -20.68 -37.10 17.97
C GLU A 41 -19.74 -37.62 16.88
N LEU A 42 -20.09 -38.75 16.27
CA LEU A 42 -19.42 -39.21 15.06
C LEU A 42 -20.07 -38.56 13.85
N ARG A 43 -19.25 -38.11 12.89
CA ARG A 43 -19.78 -37.60 11.61
C ARG A 43 -20.28 -38.78 10.76
N PRO A 44 -21.24 -38.55 9.84
CA PRO A 44 -21.66 -39.58 8.89
C PRO A 44 -20.46 -40.20 8.16
N GLY A 45 -20.51 -41.52 7.94
CA GLY A 45 -19.45 -42.29 7.30
C GLY A 45 -18.86 -43.36 8.21
N THR A 46 -17.78 -44.00 7.74
CA THR A 46 -17.08 -45.09 8.43
C THR A 46 -15.64 -44.70 8.75
N ILE A 47 -14.96 -45.54 9.54
CA ILE A 47 -13.52 -45.46 9.77
C ILE A 47 -12.78 -45.67 8.45
N LYS A 48 -11.73 -44.88 8.22
CA LYS A 48 -10.92 -44.93 6.99
C LYS A 48 -9.48 -45.31 7.30
N LYS A 49 -8.90 -46.15 6.45
CA LYS A 49 -7.44 -46.40 6.42
C LYS A 49 -6.78 -45.24 5.67
N VAL A 50 -5.89 -44.52 6.32
CA VAL A 50 -5.21 -43.34 5.77
C VAL A 50 -3.70 -43.55 5.82
N TRP A 51 -3.01 -43.30 4.71
CA TRP A 51 -1.55 -43.29 4.70
C TRP A 51 -1.04 -41.92 5.18
N SER A 52 -0.03 -41.90 6.03
CA SER A 52 0.69 -40.68 6.40
C SER A 52 2.10 -40.74 5.88
N ASP A 53 2.46 -39.79 5.02
CA ASP A 53 3.84 -39.68 4.51
C ASP A 53 4.82 -39.31 5.63
N ALA A 54 4.44 -38.38 6.52
CA ALA A 54 5.26 -37.94 7.64
C ALA A 54 5.63 -39.09 8.60
N GLY A 55 4.68 -40.00 8.85
CA GLY A 55 4.91 -41.19 9.68
C GLY A 55 5.37 -42.43 8.91
N SER A 56 5.38 -42.38 7.57
CA SER A 56 5.57 -43.54 6.68
C SER A 56 4.80 -44.79 7.12
N GLN A 57 3.55 -44.59 7.56
CA GLN A 57 2.70 -45.66 8.07
C GLN A 57 1.22 -45.39 7.83
N TYR A 58 0.43 -46.45 7.88
CA TYR A 58 -1.03 -46.36 7.87
C TYR A 58 -1.59 -46.02 9.25
N TYR A 59 -2.73 -45.34 9.25
CA TYR A 59 -3.55 -45.01 10.40
C TYR A 59 -5.02 -45.36 10.12
N TRP A 60 -5.79 -45.51 11.19
CA TRP A 60 -7.25 -45.48 11.14
C TRP A 60 -7.75 -44.11 11.59
N ASP A 61 -8.54 -43.45 10.75
CA ASP A 61 -9.14 -42.15 11.06
C ASP A 61 -10.67 -42.27 11.12
N ARG A 62 -11.26 -41.71 12.18
CA ARG A 62 -12.72 -41.60 12.33
C ARG A 62 -13.15 -40.16 12.53
N ALA A 63 -13.87 -39.62 11.55
CA ALA A 63 -14.39 -38.25 11.62
C ALA A 63 -15.41 -38.11 12.75
N CYS A 64 -15.22 -37.08 13.58
CA CYS A 64 -16.04 -36.80 14.75
C CYS A 64 -16.00 -35.31 15.12
N VAL A 65 -16.90 -34.91 16.01
CA VAL A 65 -17.00 -33.56 16.56
C VAL A 65 -17.09 -33.65 18.06
N VAL A 66 -16.38 -32.76 18.75
CA VAL A 66 -16.34 -32.67 20.21
C VAL A 66 -16.68 -31.24 20.60
N TRP A 67 -17.54 -31.07 21.60
CA TRP A 67 -17.81 -29.77 22.22
C TRP A 67 -17.30 -29.78 23.65
N ARG A 68 -16.63 -28.70 24.05
CA ARG A 68 -16.16 -28.49 25.42
C ARG A 68 -16.33 -27.02 25.82
N ASN A 69 -16.24 -26.76 27.13
CA ASN A 69 -16.13 -25.38 27.60
C ASN A 69 -14.88 -24.72 27.00
N ALA A 70 -15.01 -23.50 26.48
CA ALA A 70 -13.92 -22.79 25.82
C ALA A 70 -12.86 -22.27 26.80
N GLY A 71 -13.17 -22.20 28.10
CA GLY A 71 -12.26 -21.76 29.14
C GLY A 71 -11.93 -20.27 29.08
N ILE A 72 -12.87 -19.45 28.55
CA ILE A 72 -12.68 -18.00 28.38
C ILE A 72 -13.26 -17.28 29.60
N PRO A 73 -12.44 -16.63 30.45
CA PRO A 73 -12.92 -15.99 31.68
C PRO A 73 -14.04 -14.97 31.46
N GLU A 74 -13.94 -14.18 30.38
CA GLU A 74 -14.91 -13.15 29.99
C GLU A 74 -16.23 -13.73 29.48
N TYR A 75 -16.20 -14.96 28.95
CA TYR A 75 -17.34 -15.67 28.40
C TYR A 75 -17.42 -17.09 29.00
N PRO A 76 -17.79 -17.23 30.28
CA PRO A 76 -17.71 -18.51 31.01
C PRO A 76 -18.62 -19.61 30.43
N ASN A 77 -19.66 -19.20 29.70
CA ASN A 77 -20.60 -20.09 29.03
C ASN A 77 -20.21 -20.41 27.58
N ALA A 78 -19.09 -19.87 27.08
CA ALA A 78 -18.65 -20.12 25.72
C ALA A 78 -18.24 -21.59 25.55
N LEU A 79 -18.61 -22.15 24.40
CA LEU A 79 -18.25 -23.50 24.01
C LEU A 79 -17.37 -23.43 22.76
N ILE A 80 -16.45 -24.38 22.66
CA ILE A 80 -15.71 -24.62 21.43
C ILE A 80 -16.20 -25.93 20.83
N GLU A 81 -16.67 -25.86 19.58
CA GLU A 81 -16.88 -27.00 18.70
C GLU A 81 -15.57 -27.29 17.96
N ILE A 82 -15.07 -28.51 18.14
CA ILE A 82 -13.84 -28.99 17.52
C ILE A 82 -14.22 -30.11 16.56
N GLY A 83 -14.14 -29.83 15.27
CA GLY A 83 -14.29 -30.85 14.25
C GLY A 83 -12.96 -31.44 13.84
N GLY A 84 -12.94 -32.74 13.57
CA GLY A 84 -11.71 -33.40 13.20
C GLY A 84 -11.87 -34.90 13.03
N SER A 85 -10.75 -35.62 13.19
CA SER A 85 -10.72 -37.09 13.17
C SER A 85 -9.93 -37.64 14.34
N ALA A 86 -10.50 -38.63 15.03
CA ALA A 86 -9.76 -39.43 15.99
C ALA A 86 -8.87 -40.42 15.22
N ARG A 87 -7.56 -40.35 15.46
CA ARG A 87 -6.53 -41.14 14.78
C ARG A 87 -6.03 -42.26 15.66
N TYR A 88 -5.89 -43.45 15.08
CA TYR A 88 -5.40 -44.65 15.72
C TYR A 88 -4.27 -45.28 14.91
N SER A 89 -3.30 -45.87 15.61
CA SER A 89 -2.27 -46.71 14.98
C SER A 89 -2.94 -47.86 14.21
N TYR A 90 -2.53 -48.07 12.95
CA TYR A 90 -3.08 -49.15 12.13
C TYR A 90 -2.76 -50.55 12.69
N VAL A 91 -1.59 -50.71 13.31
CA VAL A 91 -1.08 -52.01 13.79
C VAL A 91 -1.61 -52.33 15.19
N THR A 92 -1.56 -51.37 16.11
CA THR A 92 -1.88 -51.60 17.53
C THR A 92 -3.31 -51.19 17.90
N ASN A 93 -4.02 -50.48 17.02
CA ASN A 93 -5.35 -49.93 17.26
C ASN A 93 -5.44 -49.04 18.52
N THR A 94 -4.31 -48.45 18.91
CA THR A 94 -4.24 -47.52 20.04
C THR A 94 -4.53 -46.11 19.55
N TYR A 95 -5.38 -45.40 20.29
CA TYR A 95 -5.61 -43.97 20.07
C TYR A 95 -4.27 -43.21 20.13
N GLN A 96 -4.06 -42.32 19.16
CA GLN A 96 -2.83 -41.56 19.00
C GLN A 96 -3.09 -40.08 19.25
N ASP A 97 -4.03 -39.51 18.49
CA ASP A 97 -4.27 -38.06 18.51
C ASP A 97 -5.65 -37.72 17.94
N PHE A 98 -6.07 -36.47 18.12
CA PHE A 98 -7.21 -35.88 17.44
C PHE A 98 -6.74 -34.85 16.42
N LEU A 99 -6.96 -35.14 15.14
CA LEU A 99 -6.61 -34.24 14.05
C LEU A 99 -7.71 -33.19 13.88
N THR A 100 -7.53 -32.02 14.47
CA THR A 100 -8.45 -30.89 14.32
C THR A 100 -8.42 -30.35 12.90
N THR A 101 -9.61 -30.20 12.31
CA THR A 101 -9.80 -29.57 10.99
C THR A 101 -10.43 -28.19 11.09
N TYR A 102 -11.24 -27.92 12.12
CA TYR A 102 -11.78 -26.60 12.40
C TYR A 102 -12.09 -26.43 13.89
N ASN A 103 -12.12 -25.18 14.32
CA ASN A 103 -12.64 -24.77 15.62
C ASN A 103 -13.69 -23.68 15.40
N THR A 104 -14.83 -23.81 16.05
CA THR A 104 -15.87 -22.77 16.05
C THR A 104 -16.30 -22.49 17.48
N TYR A 105 -16.35 -21.22 17.86
CA TYR A 105 -16.73 -20.80 19.20
C TYR A 105 -18.17 -20.30 19.20
N THR A 106 -18.94 -20.71 20.20
CA THR A 106 -20.31 -20.24 20.45
C THR A 106 -20.42 -19.64 21.84
N GLY A 107 -21.43 -18.80 22.08
CA GLY A 107 -21.61 -18.11 23.37
C GLY A 107 -20.73 -16.87 23.57
N ILE A 108 -19.91 -16.51 22.57
CA ILE A 108 -19.26 -15.20 22.49
C ILE A 108 -20.22 -14.23 21.78
N PRO A 109 -20.56 -13.07 22.37
CA PRO A 109 -21.42 -12.08 21.72
C PRO A 109 -20.86 -11.67 20.36
N ALA A 110 -21.67 -11.82 19.31
CA ALA A 110 -21.36 -11.28 18.00
C ALA A 110 -21.58 -9.75 18.01
N PRO A 111 -20.75 -8.97 17.28
CA PRO A 111 -21.08 -7.57 17.02
C PRO A 111 -22.43 -7.46 16.31
N SER A 112 -23.13 -6.35 16.53
CA SER A 112 -24.34 -6.01 15.81
C SER A 112 -24.06 -5.82 14.32
N SER A 113 -25.09 -5.95 13.48
CA SER A 113 -24.96 -5.71 12.05
C SER A 113 -24.44 -4.30 11.73
N ASP A 114 -24.83 -3.30 12.51
CA ASP A 114 -24.36 -1.93 12.35
C ASP A 114 -22.86 -1.82 12.67
N GLU A 115 -22.41 -2.41 13.78
CA GLU A 115 -20.97 -2.46 14.12
C GLU A 115 -20.16 -3.19 13.04
N VAL A 116 -20.67 -4.30 12.51
CA VAL A 116 -20.03 -5.03 11.39
C VAL A 116 -19.93 -4.13 10.17
N MET A 117 -21.02 -3.47 9.79
CA MET A 117 -21.04 -2.60 8.61
C MET A 117 -20.12 -1.38 8.78
N ASP A 118 -20.00 -0.82 9.98
CA ASP A 118 -19.08 0.27 10.28
C ASP A 118 -17.62 -0.18 10.17
N MET A 119 -17.28 -1.37 10.69
CA MET A 119 -15.95 -1.96 10.51
C MET A 119 -15.60 -2.18 9.03
N LEU A 120 -16.54 -2.71 8.24
CA LEU A 120 -16.34 -2.96 6.82
C LEU A 120 -16.14 -1.66 6.02
N LYS A 121 -16.94 -0.62 6.30
CA LYS A 121 -16.83 0.67 5.63
C LYS A 121 -15.58 1.45 6.06
N GLY A 122 -15.21 1.34 7.34
CA GLY A 122 -14.02 1.98 7.91
C GLY A 122 -12.72 1.49 7.28
N ASN A 123 -12.69 0.25 6.78
CA ASN A 123 -11.56 -0.26 6.00
C ASN A 123 -11.99 -0.99 4.72
N LEU A 124 -12.57 -0.25 3.79
CA LEU A 124 -13.01 -0.83 2.52
C LEU A 124 -11.86 -1.37 1.66
N HIS A 125 -10.66 -0.78 1.75
CA HIS A 125 -9.46 -1.26 1.05
C HIS A 125 -9.05 -2.66 1.53
N GLY A 126 -9.06 -2.90 2.84
CA GLY A 126 -8.81 -4.23 3.40
C GLY A 126 -9.88 -5.25 3.01
N VAL A 127 -11.15 -4.84 3.01
CA VAL A 127 -12.27 -5.73 2.61
C VAL A 127 -12.15 -6.19 1.16
N LEU A 128 -11.86 -5.27 0.23
CA LEU A 128 -11.83 -5.58 -1.20
C LEU A 128 -10.46 -6.08 -1.67
N GLY A 129 -9.40 -5.80 -0.92
CA GLY A 129 -8.02 -6.00 -1.34
C GLY A 129 -7.58 -4.98 -2.41
N ASP A 130 -6.27 -4.86 -2.57
CA ASP A 130 -5.65 -3.78 -3.34
C ASP A 130 -6.10 -3.73 -4.81
N TYR A 131 -6.07 -4.87 -5.48
CA TYR A 131 -6.41 -4.94 -6.91
C TYR A 131 -7.86 -4.52 -7.18
N LYS A 132 -8.84 -4.99 -6.40
CA LYS A 132 -10.25 -4.62 -6.59
C LYS A 132 -10.46 -3.15 -6.24
N PHE A 133 -9.98 -2.72 -5.08
CA PHE A 133 -10.14 -1.35 -4.60
C PHE A 133 -9.63 -0.31 -5.60
N ASN A 134 -8.48 -0.55 -6.22
CA ASN A 134 -7.89 0.38 -7.17
C ASN A 134 -8.53 0.38 -8.56
N ASN A 135 -9.33 -0.64 -8.90
CA ASN A 135 -9.93 -0.79 -10.23
C ASN A 135 -11.45 -0.66 -10.26
N ILE A 136 -12.13 -0.63 -9.12
CA ILE A 136 -13.58 -0.40 -9.05
C ILE A 136 -13.89 1.03 -9.46
N VAL A 137 -14.73 1.19 -10.47
CA VAL A 137 -15.15 2.49 -11.01
C VAL A 137 -16.34 3.04 -10.21
N GLY A 138 -16.27 4.32 -9.85
CA GLY A 138 -17.33 5.01 -9.13
C GLY A 138 -17.48 4.48 -7.70
N GLN A 139 -18.65 3.94 -7.38
CA GLN A 139 -18.99 3.42 -6.06
C GLN A 139 -19.41 1.96 -6.16
N LEU A 140 -19.43 1.27 -5.01
CA LEU A 140 -20.07 -0.04 -4.93
C LEU A 140 -21.56 0.12 -5.24
N HIS A 141 -22.13 -0.81 -6.00
CA HIS A 141 -23.58 -0.92 -6.13
C HIS A 141 -24.22 -1.27 -4.78
N TYR A 142 -23.57 -2.16 -4.03
CA TYR A 142 -23.89 -2.43 -2.63
C TYR A 142 -22.72 -3.08 -1.88
N LEU A 143 -22.78 -2.98 -0.56
CA LEU A 143 -21.99 -3.74 0.41
C LEU A 143 -22.95 -4.13 1.53
N ARG A 144 -23.12 -5.42 1.79
CA ARG A 144 -24.08 -5.91 2.79
C ARG A 144 -23.56 -7.09 3.57
N PHE A 145 -23.95 -7.11 4.85
CA PHE A 145 -23.88 -8.26 5.71
C PHE A 145 -25.19 -9.07 5.55
N PRO A 146 -25.14 -10.35 5.12
CA PRO A 146 -26.34 -11.13 4.86
C PRO A 146 -27.19 -11.30 6.13
N PRO A 147 -28.54 -11.22 6.06
CA PRO A 147 -29.41 -11.34 7.23
C PRO A 147 -29.23 -12.67 8.00
N ASP A 148 -28.95 -13.75 7.25
CA ASP A 148 -28.76 -15.09 7.80
C ASP A 148 -27.27 -15.44 8.01
N GLY A 149 -26.37 -14.54 7.61
CA GLY A 149 -24.94 -14.71 7.75
C GLY A 149 -24.50 -14.25 9.12
N GLY A 150 -24.40 -15.14 10.10
CA GLY A 150 -23.83 -14.80 11.40
C GLY A 150 -22.32 -14.59 11.33
N ALA A 151 -21.78 -13.78 12.25
CA ALA A 151 -20.36 -13.80 12.56
C ALA A 151 -19.95 -15.18 13.08
N ILE A 152 -18.86 -15.72 12.52
CA ILE A 152 -18.31 -17.02 12.91
C ILE A 152 -17.05 -16.76 13.72
N TRP A 153 -17.06 -17.14 15.00
CA TRP A 153 -15.87 -17.04 15.86
C TRP A 153 -14.97 -18.25 15.65
N GLU A 154 -13.77 -18.02 15.14
CA GLU A 154 -12.71 -19.04 15.00
C GLU A 154 -11.79 -19.08 16.23
N SER A 155 -11.76 -17.97 16.98
CA SER A 155 -11.17 -17.86 18.32
C SER A 155 -11.77 -16.67 19.06
N PRO A 156 -11.49 -16.43 20.36
CA PRO A 156 -11.99 -15.25 21.08
C PRO A 156 -11.49 -13.91 20.51
N THR A 157 -10.48 -13.95 19.66
CA THR A 157 -9.84 -12.78 19.06
C THR A 157 -9.86 -12.79 17.54
N HIS A 158 -10.60 -13.73 16.94
CA HIS A 158 -10.71 -13.88 15.49
C HIS A 158 -12.13 -14.26 15.09
N MET A 159 -12.71 -13.40 14.25
CA MET A 159 -14.06 -13.55 13.74
C MET A 159 -14.07 -13.48 12.22
N THR A 160 -14.87 -14.31 11.59
CA THR A 160 -15.09 -14.34 10.15
C THR A 160 -16.51 -13.91 9.84
N VAL A 161 -16.67 -12.95 8.93
CA VAL A 161 -17.94 -12.33 8.58
C VAL A 161 -18.20 -12.56 7.08
N PRO A 162 -19.33 -13.19 6.70
CA PRO A 162 -19.73 -13.25 5.30
C PRO A 162 -20.18 -11.87 4.81
N VAL A 163 -19.71 -11.46 3.63
CA VAL A 163 -20.03 -10.16 3.04
C VAL A 163 -20.42 -10.36 1.58
N GLU A 164 -21.45 -9.65 1.14
CA GLU A 164 -21.83 -9.59 -0.26
C GLU A 164 -21.63 -8.17 -0.80
N THR A 165 -21.05 -8.07 -1.98
CA THR A 165 -20.82 -6.79 -2.64
C THR A 165 -21.01 -6.90 -4.14
N ALA A 166 -21.45 -5.81 -4.77
CA ALA A 166 -21.43 -5.71 -6.22
C ALA A 166 -20.84 -4.37 -6.65
N TYR A 167 -20.12 -4.40 -7.76
CA TYR A 167 -19.35 -3.25 -8.23
C TYR A 167 -19.04 -3.39 -9.72
N GLU A 168 -18.65 -2.29 -10.35
CA GLU A 168 -18.11 -2.27 -11.70
C GLU A 168 -16.60 -2.06 -11.64
N ARG A 169 -15.81 -2.85 -12.36
CA ARG A 169 -14.34 -2.82 -12.32
C ARG A 169 -13.73 -2.68 -13.71
N LYS A 170 -12.66 -1.89 -13.82
CA LYS A 170 -11.79 -1.84 -15.00
C LYS A 170 -11.04 -3.16 -15.14
N GLU A 171 -11.13 -3.78 -16.32
CA GLU A 171 -10.43 -5.02 -16.65
C GLU A 171 -9.53 -4.87 -17.88
N GLY A 172 -9.74 -3.81 -18.63
CA GLY A 172 -8.90 -3.42 -19.75
C GLY A 172 -8.97 -1.93 -20.00
N PRO A 173 -8.22 -1.42 -21.00
CA PRO A 173 -8.11 0.00 -21.28
C PRO A 173 -9.40 0.62 -21.84
N THR A 174 -10.31 -0.20 -22.36
CA THR A 174 -11.54 0.22 -23.05
C THR A 174 -12.79 -0.47 -22.54
N TRP A 175 -12.71 -1.22 -21.44
CA TRP A 175 -13.89 -1.94 -20.94
C TRP A 175 -13.86 -2.22 -19.44
N THR A 176 -15.07 -2.33 -18.89
CA THR A 176 -15.34 -2.73 -17.51
C THR A 176 -16.22 -3.97 -17.46
N VAL A 177 -16.29 -4.59 -16.29
CA VAL A 177 -17.24 -5.67 -15.99
C VAL A 177 -17.87 -5.43 -14.62
N VAL A 178 -19.17 -5.76 -14.52
CA VAL A 178 -19.89 -5.80 -13.26
C VAL A 178 -19.64 -7.14 -12.57
N TYR A 179 -19.28 -7.11 -11.29
CA TYR A 179 -19.12 -8.30 -10.45
C TYR A 179 -20.14 -8.31 -9.32
N SER A 180 -20.47 -9.51 -8.86
CA SER A 180 -21.17 -9.76 -7.61
C SER A 180 -20.39 -10.81 -6.83
N ASP A 181 -19.80 -10.40 -5.72
CA ASP A 181 -18.88 -11.22 -4.94
C ASP A 181 -19.51 -11.61 -3.60
N ARG A 182 -19.18 -12.82 -3.16
CA ARG A 182 -19.32 -13.28 -1.78
C ARG A 182 -17.95 -13.46 -1.17
N LEU A 183 -17.68 -12.71 -0.12
CA LEU A 183 -16.41 -12.68 0.58
C LEU A 183 -16.58 -13.23 2.00
N LEU A 184 -15.53 -13.84 2.54
CA LEU A 184 -15.37 -13.99 3.99
C LEU A 184 -14.30 -13.00 4.45
N VAL A 185 -14.68 -12.07 5.32
CA VAL A 185 -13.77 -11.07 5.88
C VAL A 185 -13.38 -11.51 7.29
N HIS A 186 -12.07 -11.65 7.51
CA HIS A 186 -11.48 -12.06 8.77
C HIS A 186 -11.01 -10.84 9.56
N PHE A 187 -11.56 -10.71 10.77
CA PHE A 187 -11.24 -9.68 11.74
C PHE A 187 -10.38 -10.25 12.85
N TYR A 188 -9.30 -9.54 13.21
CA TYR A 188 -8.33 -9.96 14.23
C TYR A 188 -8.17 -8.88 15.31
N ARG A 189 -7.93 -9.29 16.55
CA ARG A 189 -7.55 -8.41 17.67
C ARG A 189 -6.50 -9.10 18.54
N ASP A 190 -5.75 -8.33 19.35
CA ASP A 190 -4.69 -8.90 20.19
C ASP A 190 -5.23 -9.48 21.51
N ALA A 191 -6.37 -8.99 21.99
CA ALA A 191 -7.06 -9.47 23.18
C ALA A 191 -8.57 -9.28 23.06
N ILE A 192 -9.37 -9.93 23.91
CA ILE A 192 -10.84 -9.88 23.86
C ILE A 192 -11.39 -8.45 23.95
N ASN A 193 -10.72 -7.55 24.67
CA ASN A 193 -11.15 -6.16 24.81
C ASN A 193 -10.29 -5.17 24.01
N ALA A 194 -9.40 -5.67 23.15
CA ALA A 194 -8.59 -4.82 22.28
C ALA A 194 -9.40 -4.37 21.05
N PRO A 195 -9.09 -3.19 20.47
CA PRO A 195 -9.66 -2.78 19.20
C PRO A 195 -9.32 -3.79 18.10
N TRP A 196 -10.19 -3.87 17.10
CA TRP A 196 -9.92 -4.64 15.89
C TRP A 196 -8.73 -4.06 15.12
N LYS A 197 -7.90 -4.95 14.57
CA LYS A 197 -6.80 -4.57 13.71
C LYS A 197 -7.33 -3.98 12.40
N GLU A 198 -6.64 -2.96 11.92
CA GLU A 198 -6.94 -2.40 10.61
C GLU A 198 -6.68 -3.42 9.51
N HIS A 199 -5.60 -4.23 9.59
CA HIS A 199 -5.33 -5.22 8.55
C HIS A 199 -6.36 -6.36 8.58
N LEU A 200 -7.20 -6.39 7.54
CA LEU A 200 -8.19 -7.43 7.29
C LEU A 200 -7.65 -8.43 6.27
N VAL A 201 -8.09 -9.68 6.39
CA VAL A 201 -7.89 -10.70 5.34
C VAL A 201 -9.25 -11.01 4.75
N SER A 202 -9.38 -10.95 3.43
CA SER A 202 -10.60 -11.30 2.73
C SER A 202 -10.38 -12.51 1.83
N GLU A 203 -11.22 -13.54 2.01
CA GLU A 203 -11.27 -14.71 1.14
C GLU A 203 -12.45 -14.57 0.18
N GLU A 204 -12.21 -14.75 -1.12
CA GLU A 204 -13.28 -14.82 -2.12
C GLU A 204 -13.88 -16.24 -2.13
N LYS A 205 -15.16 -16.37 -1.78
CA LYS A 205 -15.89 -17.64 -1.87
C LYS A 205 -16.54 -17.83 -3.22
N GLU A 206 -17.08 -16.75 -3.76
CA GLU A 206 -17.77 -16.75 -5.04
C GLU A 206 -17.60 -15.38 -5.69
N SER A 207 -17.35 -15.36 -6.99
CA SER A 207 -17.31 -14.15 -7.81
C SER A 207 -18.12 -14.41 -9.08
N ILE A 208 -19.27 -13.75 -9.19
CA ILE A 208 -20.14 -13.84 -10.36
C ILE A 208 -19.78 -12.70 -11.30
N ARG A 209 -19.27 -13.09 -12.48
CA ARG A 209 -18.90 -12.16 -13.55
C ARG A 209 -20.12 -11.82 -14.41
N GLY A 210 -20.47 -10.54 -14.45
CA GLY A 210 -21.55 -10.00 -15.27
C GLY A 210 -21.12 -9.62 -16.69
N ALA A 211 -21.93 -8.76 -17.32
CA ALA A 211 -21.69 -8.31 -18.69
C ALA A 211 -20.53 -7.31 -18.78
N ARG A 212 -19.79 -7.38 -19.89
CA ARG A 212 -18.80 -6.39 -20.31
C ARG A 212 -19.51 -5.12 -20.79
N LYS A 213 -18.97 -3.96 -20.41
CA LYS A 213 -19.34 -2.65 -20.97
C LYS A 213 -18.12 -2.04 -21.64
N ASP A 214 -18.29 -1.57 -22.87
CA ASP A 214 -17.22 -0.93 -23.65
C ASP A 214 -17.30 0.59 -23.56
N TYR A 215 -16.12 1.22 -23.53
CA TYR A 215 -15.92 2.67 -23.42
C TYR A 215 -14.83 3.10 -24.39
N ALA A 216 -14.83 4.38 -24.77
CA ALA A 216 -13.64 4.97 -25.36
C ALA A 216 -12.51 4.99 -24.32
N GLU A 217 -11.26 4.73 -24.75
CA GLU A 217 -10.11 4.66 -23.83
C GLU A 217 -9.97 5.92 -22.96
N TRP A 218 -10.08 7.10 -23.58
CA TRP A 218 -9.98 8.38 -22.88
C TRP A 218 -11.11 8.61 -21.88
N GLU A 219 -12.28 8.00 -22.10
CA GLU A 219 -13.43 8.10 -21.22
C GLU A 219 -13.19 7.23 -19.99
N LEU A 220 -12.83 5.96 -20.20
CA LEU A 220 -12.57 5.02 -19.11
C LEU A 220 -11.38 5.45 -18.24
N LYS A 221 -10.34 6.03 -18.86
CA LYS A 221 -9.19 6.56 -18.13
C LYS A 221 -9.59 7.63 -17.11
N LYS A 222 -10.54 8.51 -17.48
CA LYS A 222 -11.04 9.60 -16.63
C LYS A 222 -12.04 9.17 -15.57
N MET A 223 -12.57 7.95 -15.65
CA MET A 223 -13.51 7.48 -14.65
C MET A 223 -12.80 7.27 -13.30
N PRO A 224 -13.24 7.94 -12.22
CA PRO A 224 -12.63 7.79 -10.91
C PRO A 224 -12.84 6.36 -10.40
N THR A 225 -11.82 5.82 -9.75
CA THR A 225 -11.91 4.55 -9.03
C THR A 225 -12.05 4.80 -7.52
N LEU A 226 -12.50 3.80 -6.76
CA LEU A 226 -12.51 3.88 -5.30
C LEU A 226 -11.12 4.25 -4.76
N GLY A 227 -10.08 3.59 -5.29
CA GLY A 227 -8.69 3.92 -4.98
C GLY A 227 -8.31 5.37 -5.29
N SER A 228 -8.66 5.90 -6.46
CA SER A 228 -8.32 7.29 -6.80
C SER A 228 -9.06 8.30 -5.94
N VAL A 229 -10.34 8.04 -5.61
CA VAL A 229 -11.14 8.93 -4.74
C VAL A 229 -10.58 8.92 -3.32
N ALA A 230 -10.25 7.75 -2.77
CA ALA A 230 -9.66 7.64 -1.44
C ALA A 230 -8.28 8.31 -1.36
N ALA A 231 -7.44 8.12 -2.38
CA ALA A 231 -6.13 8.77 -2.45
C ALA A 231 -6.23 10.30 -2.56
N GLU A 232 -7.21 10.81 -3.32
CA GLU A 232 -7.47 12.25 -3.39
C GLU A 232 -7.94 12.80 -2.03
N GLN A 233 -8.86 12.12 -1.34
CA GLN A 233 -9.30 12.53 0.00
C GLN A 233 -8.15 12.54 1.01
N GLN A 234 -7.28 11.53 0.97
CA GLN A 234 -6.08 11.48 1.81
C GLN A 234 -5.12 12.63 1.47
N ALA A 235 -4.90 12.91 0.18
CA ALA A 235 -4.05 14.02 -0.26
C ALA A 235 -4.63 15.38 0.17
N GLN A 236 -5.95 15.58 0.09
CA GLN A 236 -6.63 16.77 0.56
C GLN A 236 -6.51 16.95 2.08
N ALA A 237 -6.66 15.88 2.85
CA ALA A 237 -6.47 15.91 4.31
C ALA A 237 -5.01 16.28 4.67
N ALA A 238 -4.03 15.67 3.99
CA ALA A 238 -2.62 16.00 4.19
C ALA A 238 -2.30 17.45 3.78
N ALA A 239 -2.84 17.93 2.66
CA ALA A 239 -2.67 19.30 2.21
C ALA A 239 -3.33 20.31 3.16
N SER A 240 -4.49 19.97 3.75
CA SER A 240 -5.18 20.82 4.73
C SER A 240 -4.46 20.88 6.08
N ALA A 241 -3.63 19.88 6.39
CA ALA A 241 -2.78 19.87 7.58
C ALA A 241 -1.51 20.74 7.43
N LEU A 242 -1.17 21.15 6.21
CA LEU A 242 -0.06 22.09 5.97
C LEU A 242 -0.42 23.49 6.50
N PRO A 243 0.58 24.29 6.90
CA PRO A 243 0.33 25.65 7.35
C PRO A 243 -0.36 26.47 6.26
N SER A 244 -1.34 27.29 6.67
CA SER A 244 -1.92 28.27 5.75
C SER A 244 -0.83 29.22 5.26
N MET A 245 -0.83 29.48 3.96
CA MET A 245 0.15 30.32 3.29
C MET A 245 -0.51 31.13 2.19
N ASP A 246 -0.39 32.45 2.26
CA ASP A 246 -0.87 33.32 1.18
C ASP A 246 0.21 33.41 0.10
N VAL A 247 -0.12 32.90 -1.09
CA VAL A 247 0.71 33.06 -2.28
C VAL A 247 0.10 34.17 -3.13
N PRO A 248 0.80 35.30 -3.34
CA PRO A 248 0.24 36.41 -4.10
C PRO A 248 0.05 36.03 -5.57
N GLU A 249 -0.84 36.76 -6.25
CA GLU A 249 -0.91 36.70 -7.71
C GLU A 249 0.30 37.44 -8.27
N PHE A 250 1.22 36.72 -8.90
CA PHE A 250 2.43 37.31 -9.46
C PHE A 250 2.13 38.04 -10.76
N ALA A 251 2.55 39.30 -10.89
CA ALA A 251 2.39 40.06 -12.13
C ALA A 251 3.35 39.54 -13.23
N SER A 252 4.50 39.00 -12.83
CA SER A 252 5.54 38.48 -13.72
C SER A 252 6.17 37.20 -13.19
N ASP A 253 6.81 36.45 -14.08
CA ASP A 253 7.66 35.30 -13.74
C ASP A 253 8.85 35.70 -12.85
N ARG A 254 9.40 36.91 -13.02
CA ARG A 254 10.46 37.46 -12.16
C ARG A 254 10.00 37.66 -10.72
N GLU A 255 8.77 38.13 -10.52
CA GLU A 255 8.17 38.27 -9.19
C GLU A 255 7.92 36.90 -8.55
N ALA A 256 7.39 35.95 -9.33
CA ALA A 256 7.20 34.57 -8.89
C ALA A 256 8.54 33.90 -8.48
N MET A 257 9.59 34.14 -9.28
CA MET A 257 10.93 33.63 -9.00
C MET A 257 11.52 34.25 -7.73
N GLN A 258 11.44 35.58 -7.55
CA GLN A 258 11.95 36.23 -6.34
C GLN A 258 11.25 35.68 -5.09
N HIS A 259 9.93 35.54 -5.12
CA HIS A 259 9.18 34.97 -4.02
C HIS A 259 9.57 33.51 -3.74
N THR A 260 9.78 32.70 -4.78
CA THR A 260 10.28 31.32 -4.64
C THR A 260 11.65 31.27 -4.01
N VAL A 261 12.58 32.14 -4.42
CA VAL A 261 13.90 32.23 -3.80
C VAL A 261 13.73 32.53 -2.31
N ASP A 262 12.94 33.53 -1.95
CA ASP A 262 12.75 33.90 -0.55
C ASP A 262 12.21 32.74 0.30
N ILE A 263 11.20 32.01 -0.22
CA ILE A 263 10.66 30.82 0.44
C ILE A 263 11.72 29.72 0.58
N LEU A 264 12.39 29.31 -0.51
CA LEU A 264 13.35 28.20 -0.48
C LEU A 264 14.60 28.50 0.37
N ARG A 265 14.91 29.77 0.61
CA ARG A 265 16.03 30.19 1.47
C ARG A 265 15.69 30.19 2.95
N THR A 266 14.46 30.58 3.29
CA THR A 266 14.14 31.05 4.66
C THR A 266 13.04 30.26 5.35
N ALA A 267 12.20 29.55 4.58
CA ALA A 267 11.06 28.84 5.13
C ALA A 267 11.45 27.47 5.69
N ASP A 268 10.65 26.99 6.65
CA ASP A 268 10.74 25.62 7.16
C ASP A 268 10.14 24.60 6.16
N GLU A 269 10.34 23.31 6.46
CA GLU A 269 9.83 22.21 5.63
C GLU A 269 8.32 22.31 5.34
N ALA A 270 7.52 22.64 6.36
CA ALA A 270 6.07 22.67 6.23
C ALA A 270 5.61 23.80 5.30
N LYS A 271 6.23 24.97 5.41
CA LYS A 271 5.98 26.13 4.54
C LYS A 271 6.48 25.92 3.11
N ILE A 272 7.62 25.27 2.91
CA ILE A 272 8.09 24.93 1.56
C ILE A 272 7.11 23.97 0.88
N ARG A 273 6.65 22.93 1.58
CA ARG A 273 5.63 22.02 1.05
C ARG A 273 4.32 22.77 0.73
N ALA A 274 3.83 23.59 1.66
CA ALA A 274 2.62 24.39 1.45
C ALA A 274 2.73 25.31 0.23
N TYR A 275 3.89 25.95 0.07
CA TYR A 275 4.18 26.80 -1.08
C TYR A 275 4.13 26.02 -2.39
N LEU A 276 4.90 24.94 -2.49
CA LEU A 276 5.02 24.13 -3.69
C LEU A 276 3.66 23.56 -4.11
N MET A 277 2.86 23.06 -3.16
CA MET A 277 1.50 22.57 -3.43
C MET A 277 0.60 23.62 -4.09
N LYS A 278 0.82 24.92 -3.86
CA LYS A 278 0.05 26.01 -4.45
C LYS A 278 0.58 26.47 -5.81
N VAL A 279 1.89 26.41 -6.03
CA VAL A 279 2.51 26.98 -7.24
C VAL A 279 2.84 25.95 -8.31
N LEU A 280 2.91 24.66 -8.01
CA LEU A 280 3.22 23.64 -9.01
C LEU A 280 2.19 23.60 -10.14
N SER A 281 2.67 23.31 -11.36
CA SER A 281 1.80 23.10 -12.52
C SER A 281 1.04 21.76 -12.44
N ALA A 282 -0.04 21.64 -13.21
CA ALA A 282 -0.92 20.46 -13.20
C ALA A 282 -0.19 19.14 -13.52
N GLY A 283 0.92 19.19 -14.26
CA GLY A 283 1.70 18.00 -14.63
C GLY A 283 2.39 17.29 -13.46
N TRP A 284 2.45 17.91 -12.28
CA TRP A 284 2.99 17.29 -11.06
C TRP A 284 1.95 16.44 -10.30
N PHE A 285 0.68 16.64 -10.60
CA PHE A 285 -0.44 15.94 -9.96
C PHE A 285 -0.86 14.73 -10.80
N VAL A 286 -1.52 13.77 -10.14
CA VAL A 286 -2.18 12.66 -10.83
C VAL A 286 -3.22 13.23 -11.80
N GLU A 287 -3.37 12.64 -12.99
CA GLU A 287 -4.34 13.12 -13.98
C GLU A 287 -5.76 13.18 -13.38
N GLY A 288 -6.40 14.34 -13.46
CA GLY A 288 -7.72 14.59 -12.87
C GLY A 288 -7.72 14.98 -11.38
N SER A 289 -6.56 14.95 -10.72
CA SER A 289 -6.37 15.42 -9.36
C SER A 289 -5.91 16.89 -9.33
N THR A 290 -6.29 17.60 -8.26
CA THR A 290 -5.79 18.94 -7.94
C THR A 290 -4.88 18.97 -6.71
N THR A 291 -4.74 17.85 -5.99
CA THR A 291 -3.99 17.79 -4.72
C THR A 291 -3.09 16.56 -4.57
N GLN A 292 -3.41 15.44 -5.20
CA GLN A 292 -2.59 14.24 -5.19
C GLN A 292 -1.40 14.39 -6.14
N LEU A 293 -0.21 14.51 -5.56
CA LEU A 293 1.04 14.43 -6.31
C LEU A 293 1.28 13.01 -6.86
N SER A 294 1.84 12.91 -8.06
CA SER A 294 2.37 11.64 -8.56
C SER A 294 3.53 11.13 -7.68
N ALA A 295 3.81 9.82 -7.70
CA ALA A 295 4.91 9.25 -6.91
C ALA A 295 6.27 9.92 -7.23
N GLN A 296 6.51 10.23 -8.50
CA GLN A 296 7.68 10.97 -8.95
C GLN A 296 7.70 12.39 -8.38
N ALA A 297 6.57 13.09 -8.37
CA ALA A 297 6.44 14.43 -7.82
C ALA A 297 6.64 14.46 -6.29
N GLN A 298 6.16 13.44 -5.57
CA GLN A 298 6.39 13.30 -4.13
C GLN A 298 7.88 13.16 -3.82
N GLY A 299 8.57 12.21 -4.45
CA GLY A 299 10.02 12.03 -4.24
C GLY A 299 10.83 13.27 -4.63
N TRP A 300 10.39 13.99 -5.65
CA TRP A 300 11.01 15.25 -6.06
C TRP A 300 10.79 16.38 -5.03
N MET A 301 9.59 16.53 -4.47
CA MET A 301 9.32 17.49 -3.39
C MET A 301 10.15 17.18 -2.14
N ASP A 302 10.28 15.90 -1.78
CA ASP A 302 11.13 15.47 -0.66
C ASP A 302 12.60 15.79 -0.91
N GLY A 303 13.07 15.64 -2.15
CA GLY A 303 14.42 16.05 -2.56
C GLY A 303 14.67 17.56 -2.38
N ILE A 304 13.70 18.41 -2.73
CA ILE A 304 13.81 19.87 -2.50
C ILE A 304 13.89 20.17 -1.01
N VAL A 305 12.98 19.61 -0.21
CA VAL A 305 12.97 19.79 1.24
C VAL A 305 14.30 19.34 1.86
N GLN A 306 14.85 18.22 1.39
CA GLN A 306 16.16 17.75 1.84
C GLN A 306 17.25 18.79 1.55
N VAL A 307 17.29 19.34 0.33
CA VAL A 307 18.26 20.37 -0.11
C VAL A 307 18.08 21.71 0.63
N CYS A 308 16.86 22.11 0.90
CA CYS A 308 16.53 23.40 1.53
C CYS A 308 16.60 23.38 3.06
N CYS A 309 16.40 22.23 3.72
CA CYS A 309 16.21 22.19 5.18
C CYS A 309 17.13 21.23 5.93
N LYS A 310 17.63 20.16 5.29
CA LYS A 310 18.24 19.02 6.02
C LYS A 310 19.73 18.80 5.74
N ASN A 311 20.27 19.38 4.67
CA ASN A 311 21.70 19.25 4.35
C ASN A 311 22.57 20.11 5.27
N GLN A 312 23.83 19.69 5.45
CA GLN A 312 24.82 20.35 6.33
C GLN A 312 25.04 21.83 6.01
N MET A 313 24.94 22.19 4.73
CA MET A 313 24.84 23.57 4.26
C MET A 313 23.71 23.65 3.25
N ASN A 314 22.59 24.24 3.65
CA ASN A 314 21.36 24.20 2.88
C ASN A 314 21.38 25.16 1.67
N TRP A 315 20.36 25.07 0.83
CA TRP A 315 20.23 25.94 -0.37
C TRP A 315 20.30 27.43 -0.02
N GLY A 316 19.64 27.86 1.06
CA GLY A 316 19.65 29.25 1.52
C GLY A 316 21.04 29.79 1.89
N GLU A 317 21.91 28.94 2.43
CA GLU A 317 23.29 29.30 2.78
C GLU A 317 24.23 29.38 1.56
N GLN A 318 23.91 28.65 0.48
CA GLN A 318 24.74 28.58 -0.73
C GLN A 318 24.32 29.58 -1.82
N TYR A 319 23.08 30.05 -1.79
CA TYR A 319 22.58 31.06 -2.73
C TYR A 319 22.56 32.44 -2.08
N CYS A 320 22.34 33.51 -2.85
CA CYS A 320 22.09 34.85 -2.32
C CYS A 320 20.58 35.14 -2.23
N ALA A 321 20.15 36.17 -1.50
CA ALA A 321 18.75 36.61 -1.49
C ALA A 321 18.27 37.08 -2.88
N ARG A 322 19.21 37.62 -3.66
CA ARG A 322 19.07 37.90 -5.09
C ARG A 322 20.19 37.17 -5.83
N PRO A 323 20.00 35.89 -6.18
CA PRO A 323 21.01 35.12 -6.90
C PRO A 323 21.32 35.75 -8.26
N ALA A 324 22.58 35.73 -8.67
CA ALA A 324 22.95 36.17 -10.02
C ALA A 324 22.37 35.21 -11.06
N GLU A 325 21.78 35.75 -12.13
CA GLU A 325 21.28 34.97 -13.25
C GLU A 325 22.46 34.46 -14.09
N LYS A 326 22.54 33.14 -14.26
CA LYS A 326 23.39 32.52 -15.26
C LYS A 326 22.79 32.68 -16.65
N GLU A 327 21.50 32.41 -16.75
CA GLU A 327 20.74 32.41 -17.99
C GLU A 327 19.28 32.70 -17.67
N TYR A 328 18.65 33.55 -18.47
CA TYR A 328 17.21 33.78 -18.46
C TYR A 328 16.68 33.78 -19.89
N TYR A 329 15.75 32.88 -20.18
CA TYR A 329 15.08 32.80 -21.48
C TYR A 329 13.70 32.17 -21.33
N ASN A 330 12.67 32.80 -21.88
CA ASN A 330 11.31 32.27 -21.95
C ASN A 330 10.78 31.72 -20.60
N SER A 331 10.88 32.53 -19.54
CA SER A 331 10.48 32.17 -18.16
C SER A 331 11.27 31.01 -17.52
N GLN A 332 12.40 30.61 -18.12
CA GLN A 332 13.38 29.71 -17.52
C GLN A 332 14.51 30.52 -16.89
N PHE A 333 14.75 30.28 -15.61
CA PHE A 333 15.81 30.87 -14.81
C PHE A 333 16.87 29.82 -14.51
N GLN A 334 18.14 30.13 -14.78
CA GLN A 334 19.27 29.46 -14.14
C GLN A 334 19.93 30.44 -13.19
N LEU A 335 19.92 30.11 -11.90
CA LEU A 335 20.43 30.97 -10.83
C LEU A 335 21.75 30.41 -10.33
N TRP A 336 22.79 31.24 -10.29
CA TRP A 336 24.08 30.88 -9.71
C TRP A 336 24.01 30.80 -8.18
N ASN A 337 24.74 29.86 -7.60
CA ASN A 337 25.13 29.93 -6.20
C ASN A 337 26.08 31.12 -5.97
N LYS A 338 26.36 31.45 -4.71
CA LYS A 338 27.13 32.65 -4.33
C LYS A 338 28.56 32.72 -4.89
N VAL A 339 29.14 31.57 -5.29
CA VAL A 339 30.49 31.49 -5.92
C VAL A 339 30.45 31.25 -7.43
N LYS A 340 29.25 31.23 -8.04
CA LYS A 340 29.04 31.07 -9.49
C LYS A 340 29.65 29.80 -10.12
N ASP A 341 29.63 28.68 -9.39
CA ASP A 341 30.12 27.38 -9.88
C ASP A 341 29.02 26.30 -10.00
N LYS A 342 27.84 26.54 -9.44
CA LYS A 342 26.67 25.66 -9.51
C LYS A 342 25.41 26.46 -9.74
N ALA A 343 24.52 25.99 -10.63
CA ALA A 343 23.32 26.72 -11.01
C ALA A 343 22.03 25.91 -10.77
N SER A 344 21.08 26.49 -10.04
CA SER A 344 19.72 25.97 -9.85
C SER A 344 18.81 26.41 -10.99
N ARG A 345 17.93 25.54 -11.47
CA ARG A 345 17.07 25.79 -12.63
C ARG A 345 15.61 25.85 -12.21
N PHE A 346 14.89 26.84 -12.71
CA PHE A 346 13.45 27.01 -12.50
C PHE A 346 12.78 27.34 -13.83
N VAL A 347 11.62 26.76 -14.10
CA VAL A 347 10.84 27.06 -15.32
C VAL A 347 9.43 27.40 -14.89
N TRP A 348 9.01 28.61 -15.21
CA TRP A 348 7.65 29.09 -15.00
C TRP A 348 6.84 29.01 -16.28
N GLU A 349 5.55 28.75 -16.14
CA GLU A 349 4.59 28.82 -17.24
C GLU A 349 3.31 29.49 -16.76
N ARG A 350 2.51 30.03 -17.68
CA ARG A 350 1.17 30.50 -17.35
C ARG A 350 0.20 29.32 -17.38
N GLY A 351 -0.32 28.94 -16.21
CA GLY A 351 -1.37 27.94 -16.07
C GLY A 351 -2.77 28.55 -16.16
N GLY A 352 -3.76 27.82 -16.70
CA GLY A 352 -5.15 28.28 -16.78
C GLY A 352 -5.42 29.36 -17.83
N THR A 353 -4.52 29.51 -18.81
CA THR A 353 -4.69 30.45 -19.92
C THR A 353 -5.81 30.01 -20.86
N THR A 354 -6.55 30.97 -21.41
CA THR A 354 -7.46 30.74 -22.55
C THR A 354 -6.92 31.46 -23.78
N TRP A 355 -7.20 30.95 -24.98
CA TRP A 355 -6.81 31.63 -26.21
C TRP A 355 -7.93 32.58 -26.66
N LYS A 356 -7.61 33.86 -26.80
CA LYS A 356 -8.52 34.86 -27.38
C LYS A 356 -7.77 35.61 -28.47
N ASN A 357 -8.29 35.56 -29.69
CA ASN A 357 -7.69 36.21 -30.87
C ASN A 357 -6.20 35.83 -31.11
N GLY A 358 -5.84 34.56 -30.91
CA GLY A 358 -4.46 34.09 -31.10
C GLY A 358 -3.47 34.52 -30.01
N GLN A 359 -3.93 35.13 -28.92
CA GLN A 359 -3.14 35.44 -27.74
C GLN A 359 -3.67 34.66 -26.52
N GLN A 360 -2.76 34.17 -25.67
CA GLN A 360 -3.14 33.61 -24.37
C GLN A 360 -3.51 34.75 -23.41
N VAL A 361 -4.74 34.72 -22.91
CA VAL A 361 -5.28 35.66 -21.93
C VAL A 361 -5.75 34.92 -20.68
N GLY A 362 -5.62 35.58 -19.52
CA GLY A 362 -5.83 34.96 -18.21
C GLY A 362 -4.68 34.05 -17.77
N GLY A 363 -4.87 33.39 -16.62
CA GLY A 363 -3.95 32.42 -16.04
C GLY A 363 -3.05 32.98 -14.93
N SER A 364 -2.48 32.08 -14.14
CA SER A 364 -1.55 32.39 -13.04
C SER A 364 -0.18 31.75 -13.32
N TRP A 365 0.89 32.34 -12.79
CA TRP A 365 2.23 31.74 -12.91
C TRP A 365 2.32 30.45 -12.10
N LYS A 366 2.69 29.37 -12.78
CA LYS A 366 2.87 28.04 -12.22
C LYS A 366 4.27 27.55 -12.48
N LEU A 367 4.80 26.84 -11.49
CA LEU A 367 6.14 26.31 -11.47
C LEU A 367 6.12 24.93 -12.13
N ASN A 368 6.70 24.87 -13.33
CA ASN A 368 6.71 23.68 -14.19
C ASN A 368 7.95 22.82 -13.95
N THR A 369 9.10 23.44 -13.68
CA THR A 369 10.34 22.73 -13.38
C THR A 369 11.08 23.44 -12.28
N ILE A 370 11.66 22.68 -11.37
CA ILE A 370 12.59 23.19 -10.36
C ILE A 370 13.63 22.12 -10.09
N GLU A 371 14.88 22.54 -10.18
CA GLU A 371 16.06 21.72 -9.97
C GLU A 371 16.96 22.53 -9.04
N VAL A 372 17.02 22.11 -7.78
CA VAL A 372 17.85 22.77 -6.76
C VAL A 372 19.17 22.04 -6.64
N TYR A 373 20.27 22.76 -6.85
CA TYR A 373 21.61 22.20 -6.80
C TYR A 373 22.41 22.85 -5.69
N ILE A 374 22.98 22.02 -4.81
CA ILE A 374 23.90 22.45 -3.76
C ILE A 374 25.20 21.62 -3.80
N HIS A 375 26.24 22.15 -3.18
CA HIS A 375 27.42 21.36 -2.80
C HIS A 375 27.12 20.59 -1.51
N VAL A 376 27.48 19.32 -1.49
CA VAL A 376 27.24 18.42 -0.34
C VAL A 376 28.54 17.83 0.23
N ASN A 377 29.67 18.02 -0.46
CA ASN A 377 30.99 17.58 -0.02
C ASN A 377 31.53 18.52 1.06
N GLU A 378 32.11 17.97 2.13
CA GLU A 378 32.72 18.72 3.23
C GLU A 378 33.76 19.75 2.77
N ASN A 379 34.59 19.43 1.78
CA ASN A 379 35.61 20.34 1.26
C ASN A 379 34.99 21.56 0.56
N ASP A 380 33.94 21.35 -0.24
CA ASP A 380 33.22 22.44 -0.89
C ASP A 380 32.45 23.28 0.12
N ILE A 381 31.86 22.65 1.13
CA ILE A 381 31.19 23.35 2.23
C ILE A 381 32.19 24.19 3.03
N ALA A 382 33.37 23.64 3.36
CA ALA A 382 34.43 24.36 4.04
C ALA A 382 34.92 25.57 3.23
N ARG A 383 35.13 25.38 1.92
CA ARG A 383 35.45 26.48 0.98
C ARG A 383 34.35 27.55 0.96
N LEU A 384 33.07 27.16 0.92
CA LEU A 384 31.96 28.12 0.91
C LEU A 384 31.79 28.87 2.23
N ARG A 385 32.25 28.30 3.35
CA ARG A 385 32.26 28.91 4.69
C ARG A 385 33.50 29.74 4.96
N SER A 386 34.59 29.58 4.20
CA SER A 386 35.82 30.37 4.40
C SER A 386 35.70 31.81 3.90
N TYR A 387 34.68 32.12 3.09
CA TYR A 387 34.39 33.49 2.68
C TYR A 387 33.66 34.25 3.78
N GLU A 388 34.01 35.53 3.98
CA GLU A 388 33.33 36.39 4.94
C GLU A 388 31.82 36.50 4.63
N PRO A 389 30.94 36.47 5.66
CA PRO A 389 29.50 36.67 5.49
C PRO A 389 29.19 37.94 4.69
N GLY A 390 28.39 37.82 3.63
CA GLY A 390 28.01 38.95 2.76
C GLY A 390 29.00 39.29 1.65
N TYR A 391 30.26 38.83 1.71
CA TYR A 391 31.27 39.16 0.68
C TYR A 391 30.90 38.66 -0.73
N LEU A 392 30.25 37.49 -0.79
CA LEU A 392 29.89 36.83 -2.04
C LEU A 392 28.54 37.28 -2.60
N CYS A 393 27.68 37.87 -1.76
CA CYS A 393 26.36 38.35 -2.13
C CYS A 393 26.39 39.87 -2.16
N LYS A 394 26.97 40.45 -3.22
CA LYS A 394 26.88 41.89 -3.44
C LYS A 394 25.42 42.23 -3.79
N GLU A 395 24.79 43.06 -2.97
CA GLU A 395 23.56 43.75 -3.39
C GLU A 395 23.97 44.68 -4.53
N GLU A 396 23.61 44.36 -5.77
CA GLU A 396 23.70 45.32 -6.86
C GLU A 396 22.69 46.43 -6.57
N ALA A 397 23.17 47.49 -5.92
CA ALA A 397 22.53 48.79 -5.95
C ALA A 397 22.41 49.20 -7.43
N GLY A 398 21.18 49.51 -7.85
CA GLY A 398 20.85 49.64 -9.26
C GLY A 398 21.70 50.65 -10.01
N GLU A 399 22.18 50.24 -11.18
CA GLU A 399 22.63 51.14 -12.24
C GLU A 399 22.10 50.65 -13.58
N GLY A 400 21.30 51.51 -14.21
CA GLY A 400 21.45 51.82 -15.63
C GLY A 400 20.99 50.80 -16.66
N GLN A 401 19.88 51.14 -17.33
CA GLN A 401 19.70 50.83 -18.74
C GLN A 401 20.98 51.09 -19.55
N GLN A 402 21.43 50.11 -20.32
CA GLN A 402 21.97 50.29 -21.67
C GLN A 402 22.00 48.91 -22.36
N ALA A 403 21.08 48.69 -23.31
CA ALA A 403 21.30 48.88 -24.74
C ALA A 403 22.08 47.70 -25.35
N GLY A 404 21.38 46.95 -26.19
CA GLY A 404 21.91 45.73 -26.79
C GLY A 404 23.08 45.99 -27.74
N THR A 405 23.92 44.97 -27.89
CA THR A 405 24.59 44.68 -29.15
C THR A 405 24.93 43.20 -29.22
N THR A 406 24.53 42.62 -30.35
CA THR A 406 24.94 41.34 -30.91
C THR A 406 26.46 41.25 -31.07
N GLY A 407 27.04 40.11 -30.72
CA GLY A 407 28.43 39.78 -31.09
C GLY A 407 28.95 38.54 -30.38
N ALA A 408 28.86 37.39 -31.04
CA ALA A 408 29.59 36.19 -30.64
C ALA A 408 31.10 36.41 -30.79
N PRO A 409 31.91 35.71 -29.98
CA PRO A 409 33.02 34.99 -30.58
C PRO A 409 33.18 33.56 -30.05
N THR A 410 33.47 32.67 -30.98
CA THR A 410 33.76 31.25 -30.80
C THR A 410 35.27 31.01 -30.67
N LYS A 411 35.63 29.92 -29.96
CA LYS A 411 36.94 29.24 -29.83
C LYS A 411 37.89 29.84 -28.77
N GLY A 412 38.56 29.07 -27.92
CA GLY A 412 38.68 27.61 -27.75
C GLY A 412 39.81 27.35 -26.75
N GLY A 413 39.75 26.26 -25.98
CA GLY A 413 40.82 25.89 -25.05
C GLY A 413 40.39 24.79 -24.10
N SER A 414 40.77 23.55 -24.43
CA SER A 414 40.54 22.35 -23.64
C SER A 414 41.40 22.34 -22.37
N THR A 415 40.78 22.04 -21.23
CA THR A 415 41.40 21.24 -20.17
C THR A 415 40.34 20.34 -19.55
N ASN A 416 40.44 19.04 -19.84
CA ASN A 416 39.75 18.00 -19.11
C ASN A 416 40.22 18.01 -17.66
N TYR A 417 39.30 18.28 -16.73
CA TYR A 417 39.39 17.75 -15.37
C TYR A 417 38.20 16.82 -15.15
N LEU A 418 38.60 15.56 -14.99
CA LEU A 418 37.86 14.39 -14.57
C LEU A 418 36.77 14.63 -13.50
N ASP A 419 35.69 13.87 -13.67
CA ASP A 419 34.93 13.16 -12.65
C ASP A 419 34.95 13.72 -11.22
N GLN A 420 33.80 14.20 -10.74
CA GLN A 420 33.11 13.67 -9.55
C GLN A 420 31.96 14.58 -9.12
N GLY A 421 30.84 13.94 -8.76
CA GLY A 421 29.66 14.59 -8.23
C GLY A 421 28.41 14.23 -9.02
N LYS A 422 28.04 12.94 -9.04
CA LYS A 422 26.66 12.53 -9.31
C LYS A 422 25.79 13.29 -8.31
N GLY A 423 25.17 14.38 -8.75
CA GLY A 423 24.13 15.04 -7.99
C GLY A 423 23.07 14.00 -7.66
N LEU A 424 22.70 13.89 -6.39
CA LEU A 424 21.47 13.20 -6.03
C LEU A 424 20.34 13.92 -6.79
N LEU A 425 19.83 13.20 -7.78
CA LEU A 425 18.82 13.51 -8.80
C LEU A 425 19.44 13.19 -10.16
N ASN A 426 19.33 11.91 -10.55
CA ASN A 426 19.44 11.53 -11.95
C ASN A 426 18.60 12.52 -12.77
N LYS A 427 19.13 12.97 -13.92
CA LYS A 427 18.35 13.72 -14.92
C LYS A 427 16.99 13.06 -15.10
N ILE A 428 15.94 13.67 -14.55
CA ILE A 428 14.56 13.29 -14.76
C ILE A 428 13.87 14.58 -15.20
N SER A 429 13.87 14.80 -16.51
CA SER A 429 13.17 15.90 -17.15
C SER A 429 11.75 15.46 -17.48
N LYS A 430 10.76 15.97 -16.71
CA LYS A 430 9.31 15.72 -16.81
C LYS A 430 8.88 14.22 -16.84
N PRO A 431 7.63 13.90 -16.49
CA PRO A 431 6.93 12.76 -17.07
C PRO A 431 6.72 12.94 -18.58
#